data_AF-A0A5C3PH54-F1
#
_entry.id   AF-A0A5C3PH54-F1
#
_cell.length_a   1.000
_cell.length_b   1.000
_cell.length_c   1.000
_cell.angle_alpha   90.00
_cell.angle_beta   90.00
_cell.angle_gamma   90.00
#
_symmetry.space_group_name_H-M   'P 1'
#
loop_
_entity.id
_entity.type
_entity.pdbx_description
1 polymer ?
#
loop_
_entity_poly.entity_id
_entity_poly.type
_entity_poly.pdbx_seq_one_letter_code
_entity_poly.pdbx_strand_id
1 'polypeptide(L)'
;MSHDNEEGGDPDILILPCPGQSVSREDHEFKTFKLRVNPPPTVDVLRNHLGSLGLIKSGRKAELVQRLRKFSENSKEWDSMLLPARYRGRGTTSKHGTKQKSQLAQRIADEFGETEIELTFQSKKSGTATRPVVVISEQKEVANDRWAAAVLRKRDAQRDMQAQASASDTSVGPVTGIPGENTQVVDAGSVASKEYRNKDVRQLQRHITTIDRVLQSQFGSVHSQLNDIQTNLAMLSATQVSPHFSTLTHSTYIPGGISSRFATHLPVSSLPGVPASSAAPGGVPTALPGLVNSVSSMISEAVRPAPVPSPHRPPGIASPHIILPPRTVIPRAAIPPEYLLIFDLDGEELAFDKRQVPDPPKLTFADNIPGLFREWHESTILTVNGRGIAIKHWDRFYKKRARVKDFAWEKARVEWGNWKFLVKARERFPSEDAFWDKYTDAKGKRFNYQKILDSLKSQRMTTAEKDTAEALWFFDGDLTHADAHGRFIYKKHRVCTAPPAIGPKWRKLLRDFPDVAERWEMARMFYPQPDPDTSDPQSDADMVLV
;
A
#
# COMPACT_ATOMS: atom_id res chain seq x y z
N MET A 1 -66.92 -12.51 8.79
CA MET A 1 -66.40 -12.44 10.16
C MET A 1 -64.88 -12.37 10.07
N SER A 2 -64.37 -11.15 9.90
CA SER A 2 -62.94 -10.85 9.91
C SER A 2 -62.65 -10.24 11.27
N HIS A 3 -61.89 -10.93 12.11
CA HIS A 3 -61.38 -10.37 13.34
C HIS A 3 -60.12 -9.57 13.00
N ASP A 4 -60.30 -8.27 12.80
CA ASP A 4 -59.23 -7.28 12.86
C ASP A 4 -58.77 -7.20 14.32
N ASN A 5 -57.85 -8.08 14.71
CA ASN A 5 -57.06 -7.93 15.93
C ASN A 5 -56.01 -6.83 15.69
N GLU A 6 -56.45 -5.58 15.70
CA GLU A 6 -55.60 -4.44 16.02
C GLU A 6 -55.30 -4.46 17.53
N GLU A 7 -54.55 -5.46 17.99
CA GLU A 7 -53.83 -5.32 19.26
C GLU A 7 -52.73 -4.27 19.01
N GLY A 8 -53.05 -3.02 19.34
CA GLY A 8 -52.11 -1.92 19.47
C GLY A 8 -51.12 -2.19 20.59
N GLY A 9 -50.22 -3.16 20.38
CA GLY A 9 -49.09 -3.39 21.26
C GLY A 9 -48.22 -2.14 21.26
N ASP A 10 -48.05 -1.56 22.45
CA ASP A 10 -47.24 -0.36 22.62
C ASP A 10 -45.90 -0.51 21.91
N PRO A 11 -45.48 0.47 21.11
CA PRO A 11 -44.26 0.38 20.35
C PRO A 11 -43.09 0.16 21.31
N ASP A 12 -42.41 -0.95 21.11
CA ASP A 12 -41.28 -1.38 21.93
C ASP A 12 -40.09 -0.43 21.72
N ILE A 13 -40.03 0.62 22.55
CA ILE A 13 -39.11 1.73 22.45
C ILE A 13 -38.10 1.66 23.60
N LEU A 14 -36.81 1.56 23.26
CA LEU A 14 -35.72 1.65 24.23
C LEU A 14 -35.23 3.09 24.35
N ILE A 15 -35.05 3.55 25.59
CA ILE A 15 -34.45 4.84 25.90
C ILE A 15 -32.97 4.60 26.18
N LEU A 16 -32.09 5.18 25.35
CA LEU A 16 -30.64 4.98 25.43
C LEU A 16 -29.93 6.35 25.51
N PRO A 17 -28.79 6.46 26.21
CA PRO A 17 -28.02 7.69 26.24
C PRO A 17 -27.38 7.97 24.87
N CYS A 18 -27.34 9.23 24.45
CA CYS A 18 -26.67 9.67 23.23
C CYS A 18 -25.17 9.35 23.31
N PRO A 19 -24.62 8.53 22.41
CA PRO A 19 -23.22 8.17 22.48
C PRO A 19 -22.34 9.39 22.27
N GLY A 20 -21.41 9.59 23.21
CA GLY A 20 -20.37 10.61 23.10
C GLY A 20 -20.76 12.00 23.60
N GLN A 21 -21.86 12.12 24.34
CA GLN A 21 -22.17 13.34 25.09
C GLN A 21 -21.20 13.53 26.26
N SER A 22 -20.84 14.78 26.55
CA SER A 22 -20.26 15.22 27.81
C SER A 22 -21.38 15.59 28.78
N VAL A 23 -21.41 14.99 29.96
CA VAL A 23 -22.39 15.31 31.02
C VAL A 23 -21.67 16.11 32.10
N SER A 24 -22.29 17.20 32.56
CA SER A 24 -21.78 17.98 33.70
C SER A 24 -21.85 17.14 34.97
N ARG A 25 -20.85 17.28 35.85
CA ARG A 25 -20.77 16.50 37.09
C ARG A 25 -21.90 16.81 38.07
N GLU A 26 -22.48 17.99 37.96
CA GLU A 26 -23.49 18.48 38.92
C GLU A 26 -24.90 17.99 38.56
N ASP A 27 -25.22 17.93 37.27
CA ASP A 27 -26.60 17.68 36.83
C ASP A 27 -26.90 16.21 36.53
N HIS A 28 -25.89 15.38 36.19
CA HIS A 28 -26.05 13.96 35.81
C HIS A 28 -27.15 13.65 34.76
N GLU A 29 -27.67 14.65 34.06
CA GLU A 29 -28.72 14.46 33.06
C GLU A 29 -28.13 14.01 31.71
N PHE A 30 -28.43 12.76 31.35
CA PHE A 30 -28.08 12.22 30.04
C PHE A 30 -29.11 12.65 28.99
N LYS A 31 -28.63 13.16 27.85
CA LYS A 31 -29.49 13.33 26.66
C LYS A 31 -29.77 11.94 26.12
N THR A 32 -31.01 11.52 26.18
CA THR A 32 -31.43 10.21 25.69
C THR A 32 -32.03 10.30 24.30
N PHE A 33 -32.01 9.18 23.56
CA PHE A 33 -32.73 9.01 22.31
C PHE A 33 -33.57 7.73 22.37
N LYS A 34 -34.68 7.71 21.63
CA LYS A 34 -35.62 6.61 21.56
C LYS A 34 -35.28 5.70 20.36
N LEU A 35 -34.94 4.45 20.62
CA LEU A 35 -34.68 3.43 19.60
C LEU A 35 -35.88 2.46 19.52
N ARG A 36 -36.58 2.45 18.38
CA ARG A 36 -37.67 1.50 18.13
C ARG A 36 -37.10 0.11 17.83
N VAL A 37 -37.56 -0.90 18.55
CA VAL A 37 -37.15 -2.30 18.38
C VAL A 37 -38.19 -3.11 17.61
N ASN A 38 -39.41 -2.60 17.43
CA ASN A 38 -40.39 -3.21 16.55
C ASN A 38 -40.83 -2.20 15.47
N PRO A 39 -40.51 -2.41 14.18
CA PRO A 39 -39.73 -3.52 13.64
C PRO A 39 -38.24 -3.45 14.04
N PRO A 40 -37.55 -4.60 14.19
CA PRO A 40 -36.22 -4.61 14.75
C PRO A 40 -35.20 -4.07 13.74
N PRO A 41 -34.33 -3.12 14.15
CA PRO A 41 -33.38 -2.49 13.25
C PRO A 41 -32.41 -3.52 12.66
N THR A 42 -31.71 -3.14 11.59
CA THR A 42 -30.73 -4.02 10.95
C THR A 42 -29.60 -4.37 11.92
N VAL A 43 -28.98 -5.54 11.73
CA VAL A 43 -27.90 -6.04 12.60
C VAL A 43 -26.74 -5.03 12.68
N ASP A 44 -26.44 -4.34 11.59
CA ASP A 44 -25.37 -3.34 11.54
C ASP A 44 -25.70 -2.11 12.38
N VAL A 45 -26.96 -1.64 12.37
CA VAL A 45 -27.42 -0.53 13.22
C VAL A 45 -27.30 -0.93 14.70
N LEU A 46 -27.72 -2.14 15.07
CA LEU A 46 -27.58 -2.67 16.43
C LEU A 46 -26.11 -2.75 16.87
N ARG A 47 -25.22 -3.27 16.01
CA ARG A 47 -23.78 -3.37 16.29
C ARG A 47 -23.11 -2.00 16.40
N ASN A 48 -23.57 -1.03 15.63
CA ASN A 48 -23.08 0.35 15.69
C ASN A 48 -23.46 0.99 17.01
N HIS A 49 -24.73 0.89 17.44
CA HIS A 49 -25.16 1.39 18.74
C HIS A 49 -24.47 0.70 19.92
N LEU A 50 -24.39 -0.64 19.93
CA LEU A 50 -23.63 -1.36 20.96
C LEU A 50 -22.16 -0.91 20.98
N GLY A 51 -21.57 -0.71 19.81
CA GLY A 51 -20.19 -0.26 19.67
C GLY A 51 -19.92 1.19 20.09
N SER A 52 -20.92 2.06 19.98
CA SER A 52 -20.85 3.44 20.47
C SER A 52 -21.04 3.49 21.99
N LEU A 53 -21.84 2.57 22.54
CA LEU A 53 -22.04 2.39 23.98
C LEU A 53 -20.90 1.63 24.68
N GLY A 54 -19.93 1.09 23.93
CA GLY A 54 -18.81 0.32 24.48
C GLY A 54 -19.14 -1.14 24.82
N LEU A 55 -20.30 -1.61 24.39
CA LEU A 55 -20.77 -2.99 24.58
C LEU A 55 -20.23 -3.93 23.50
N ILE A 56 -20.30 -5.24 23.78
CA ILE A 56 -19.84 -6.30 22.86
C ILE A 56 -20.72 -6.33 21.60
N LYS A 57 -20.09 -6.30 20.42
CA LYS A 57 -20.77 -6.26 19.10
C LYS A 57 -21.07 -7.63 18.47
N SER A 58 -20.66 -8.73 19.10
CA SER A 58 -20.91 -10.08 18.61
C SER A 58 -22.26 -10.63 19.12
N GLY A 59 -22.82 -11.57 18.36
CA GLY A 59 -24.07 -12.26 18.69
C GLY A 59 -25.09 -12.29 17.56
N ARG A 60 -26.14 -13.09 17.75
CA ARG A 60 -27.34 -13.11 16.88
C ARG A 60 -28.17 -11.84 17.11
N LYS A 61 -29.04 -11.49 16.16
CA LYS A 61 -29.86 -10.25 16.21
C LYS A 61 -30.65 -10.13 17.53
N ALA A 62 -31.26 -11.21 18.00
CA ALA A 62 -31.99 -11.26 19.27
C ALA A 62 -31.11 -10.96 20.49
N GLU A 63 -29.88 -11.49 20.53
CA GLU A 63 -28.92 -11.25 21.61
C GLU A 63 -28.46 -9.78 21.64
N LEU A 64 -28.28 -9.16 20.47
CA LEU A 64 -27.92 -7.74 20.38
C LEU A 64 -29.04 -6.85 20.92
N VAL A 65 -30.30 -7.16 20.58
CA VAL A 65 -31.49 -6.46 21.10
C VAL A 65 -31.61 -6.65 22.60
N GLN A 66 -31.50 -7.89 23.11
CA GLN A 66 -31.57 -8.18 24.54
C GLN A 66 -30.48 -7.45 25.32
N ARG A 67 -29.28 -7.31 24.75
CA ARG A 67 -28.19 -6.56 25.36
C ARG A 67 -28.49 -5.06 25.45
N LEU A 68 -29.11 -4.48 24.43
CA LEU A 68 -29.57 -3.09 24.48
C LEU A 68 -30.71 -2.90 25.49
N ARG A 69 -31.65 -3.85 25.60
CA ARG A 69 -32.71 -3.82 26.63
C ARG A 69 -32.15 -3.81 28.05
N LYS A 70 -31.28 -4.78 28.34
CA LYS A 70 -30.61 -4.90 29.63
C LYS A 70 -29.83 -3.62 29.98
N PHE A 71 -29.19 -3.03 28.97
CA PHE A 71 -28.47 -1.77 29.15
C PHE A 71 -29.40 -0.55 29.36
N SER A 72 -30.57 -0.50 28.71
CA SER A 72 -31.55 0.58 28.94
C SER A 72 -32.25 0.47 30.30
N GLU A 73 -32.42 -0.73 30.85
CA GLU A 73 -33.00 -0.96 32.18
C GLU A 73 -32.05 -0.53 33.30
N ASN A 74 -30.73 -0.70 33.10
CA ASN A 74 -29.72 -0.38 34.08
C ASN A 74 -29.16 1.04 33.91
N SER A 75 -29.95 2.07 34.23
CA SER A 75 -29.52 3.48 34.13
C SER A 75 -28.24 3.79 34.95
N LYS A 76 -27.97 3.04 36.03
CA LYS A 76 -26.75 3.18 36.84
C LYS A 76 -25.48 2.74 36.09
N GLU A 77 -25.61 1.85 35.11
CA GLU A 77 -24.48 1.46 34.27
C GLU A 77 -24.10 2.57 33.28
N TRP A 78 -24.94 3.57 33.05
CA TRP A 78 -24.63 4.68 32.15
C TRP A 78 -23.50 5.55 32.69
N ASP A 79 -23.38 5.68 34.01
CA ASP A 79 -22.24 6.37 34.65
C ASP A 79 -20.90 5.69 34.33
N SER A 80 -20.90 4.37 34.12
CA SER A 80 -19.70 3.63 33.71
C SER A 80 -19.26 3.95 32.27
N MET A 81 -20.13 4.55 31.45
CA MET A 81 -19.76 5.08 30.14
C MET A 81 -19.05 6.42 30.24
N LEU A 82 -19.32 7.20 31.29
CA LEU A 82 -18.64 8.47 31.59
C LEU A 82 -17.27 8.24 32.22
N LEU A 83 -16.54 7.22 31.78
CA LEU A 83 -15.14 7.14 32.13
C LEU A 83 -14.45 8.37 31.54
N PRO A 84 -13.69 9.13 32.36
CA PRO A 84 -12.87 10.19 31.82
C PRO A 84 -12.05 9.55 30.72
N ALA A 85 -12.01 10.18 29.54
CA ALA A 85 -11.14 9.70 28.48
C ALA A 85 -9.79 9.49 29.13
N ARG A 86 -9.39 8.22 29.30
CA ARG A 86 -8.04 7.90 29.74
C ARG A 86 -7.19 8.37 28.59
N TYR A 87 -6.80 9.64 28.65
CA TYR A 87 -5.89 10.24 27.71
C TYR A 87 -4.62 9.43 27.91
N ARG A 88 -4.46 8.39 27.08
CA ARG A 88 -3.17 7.76 26.87
C ARG A 88 -2.39 8.74 26.00
N GLY A 89 -2.17 9.94 26.53
CA GLY A 89 -1.14 10.82 26.04
C GLY A 89 0.13 10.00 26.16
N ARG A 90 0.73 9.71 25.01
CA ARG A 90 2.03 9.06 24.97
C ARG A 90 3.00 10.04 25.65
N GLY A 91 3.28 9.82 26.94
CA GLY A 91 4.16 10.69 27.74
C GLY A 91 3.50 11.41 28.93
N THR A 92 2.18 11.30 29.18
CA THR A 92 1.57 11.97 30.35
C THR A 92 1.86 11.19 31.63
N THR A 93 2.65 11.81 32.52
CA THR A 93 3.10 11.32 33.82
C THR A 93 1.97 11.40 34.87
N SER A 94 0.91 10.60 34.72
CA SER A 94 -0.14 10.58 35.75
C SER A 94 0.40 9.97 37.06
N LYS A 95 0.04 10.56 38.20
CA LYS A 95 0.47 10.21 39.58
C LYS A 95 0.25 8.75 40.01
N HIS A 96 -0.45 7.93 39.22
CA HIS A 96 -0.75 6.53 39.56
C HIS A 96 -0.07 5.49 38.65
N GLY A 97 0.81 5.91 37.74
CA GLY A 97 1.57 5.00 36.90
C GLY A 97 2.89 4.57 37.55
N THR A 98 3.22 3.28 37.46
CA THR A 98 4.50 2.69 37.92
C THR A 98 5.77 3.35 37.36
N LYS A 99 5.64 4.23 36.35
CA LYS A 99 6.74 5.00 35.74
C LYS A 99 7.14 6.27 36.50
N GLN A 100 6.44 6.62 37.59
CA GLN A 100 6.77 7.79 38.41
C GLN A 100 8.13 7.69 39.13
N LYS A 101 8.70 6.49 39.25
CA LYS A 101 10.05 6.29 39.82
C LYS A 101 11.19 6.67 38.86
N SER A 102 10.89 7.07 37.63
CA SER A 102 11.93 7.57 36.72
C SER A 102 12.37 8.96 37.17
N GLN A 103 13.67 9.14 37.43
CA GLN A 103 14.26 10.45 37.78
C GLN A 103 13.91 11.56 36.77
N LEU A 104 13.72 11.20 35.50
CA LEU A 104 13.32 12.14 34.46
C LEU A 104 11.90 12.69 34.70
N ALA A 105 10.97 11.84 35.14
CA ALA A 105 9.61 12.25 35.46
C ALA A 105 9.55 13.17 36.69
N GLN A 106 10.45 12.95 37.66
CA GLN A 106 10.60 13.83 38.83
C GLN A 106 11.14 15.21 38.43
N ARG A 107 12.21 15.28 37.62
CA ARG A 107 12.74 16.57 37.14
C ARG A 107 11.70 17.38 36.36
N ILE A 108 10.91 16.73 35.51
CA ILE A 108 9.86 17.42 34.74
C ILE A 108 8.76 17.96 35.67
N ALA A 109 8.40 17.23 36.72
CA ALA A 109 7.42 17.71 37.70
C ALA A 109 7.98 18.89 38.52
N ASP A 110 9.26 18.85 38.89
CA ASP A 110 9.93 19.94 39.61
C ASP A 110 10.08 21.21 38.73
N GLU A 111 10.37 21.05 37.43
CA GLU A 111 10.62 22.16 36.50
C GLU A 111 9.32 22.82 35.99
N PHE A 112 8.25 22.06 35.80
CA PHE A 112 7.01 22.56 35.18
C PHE A 112 5.81 22.61 36.14
N GLY A 113 5.99 22.25 37.41
CA GLY A 113 4.93 22.20 38.41
C GLY A 113 3.93 21.05 38.19
N GLU A 114 3.11 20.78 39.21
CA GLU A 114 2.05 19.80 39.09
C GLU A 114 0.97 20.33 38.12
N THR A 115 0.88 19.74 36.93
CA THR A 115 -0.17 20.11 35.98
C THR A 115 -1.52 19.67 36.54
N GLU A 116 -2.33 20.63 36.98
CA GLU A 116 -3.70 20.38 37.41
C GLU A 116 -4.48 19.83 36.22
N ILE A 117 -4.86 18.55 36.29
CA ILE A 117 -5.62 17.91 35.22
C ILE A 117 -7.04 18.42 35.34
N GLU A 118 -7.39 19.45 34.58
CA GLU A 118 -8.77 19.88 34.42
C GLU A 118 -9.54 18.74 33.74
N LEU A 119 -10.27 17.96 34.56
CA LEU A 119 -10.97 16.74 34.16
C LEU A 119 -12.23 17.09 33.35
N THR A 120 -12.05 17.54 32.11
CA THR A 120 -13.16 17.64 31.16
C THR A 120 -13.37 16.27 30.49
N PHE A 121 -14.55 15.70 30.69
CA PHE A 121 -14.92 14.38 30.20
C PHE A 121 -15.28 14.45 28.72
N GLN A 122 -14.29 14.28 27.84
CA GLN A 122 -14.57 14.10 26.42
C GLN A 122 -14.84 12.64 26.07
N SER A 123 -15.81 12.44 25.18
CA SER A 123 -16.12 11.15 24.55
C SER A 123 -14.92 10.54 23.82
N LYS A 124 -14.69 9.24 24.02
CA LYS A 124 -13.62 8.45 23.35
C LYS A 124 -13.65 8.47 21.81
N LYS A 125 -14.68 9.01 21.14
CA LYS A 125 -14.89 8.83 19.69
C LYS A 125 -15.38 10.05 18.90
N SER A 126 -15.45 11.26 19.46
CA SER A 126 -15.77 12.44 18.64
C SER A 126 -14.56 12.84 17.80
N GLY A 127 -14.49 12.32 16.57
CA GLY A 127 -13.47 12.64 15.56
C GLY A 127 -13.57 14.03 14.93
N THR A 128 -14.29 14.94 15.57
CA THR A 128 -14.44 16.35 15.15
C THR A 128 -14.13 17.23 16.35
N ALA A 129 -12.86 17.25 16.75
CA ALA A 129 -12.37 18.23 17.70
C ALA A 129 -11.94 19.47 16.93
N THR A 130 -12.80 20.48 16.86
CA THR A 130 -12.33 21.86 16.71
C THR A 130 -11.61 22.16 18.03
N ARG A 131 -10.28 22.06 18.03
CA ARG A 131 -9.49 22.43 19.21
C ARG A 131 -9.80 23.89 19.52
N PRO A 132 -10.10 24.26 20.79
CA PRO A 132 -10.14 25.67 21.15
C PRO A 132 -8.80 26.27 20.73
N VAL A 133 -8.85 27.37 19.99
CA VAL A 133 -7.66 28.13 19.62
C VAL A 133 -7.04 28.58 20.93
N VAL A 134 -5.95 27.92 21.33
CA VAL A 134 -5.18 28.33 22.50
C VAL A 134 -4.56 29.66 22.09
N VAL A 135 -5.14 30.75 22.60
CA VAL A 135 -4.59 32.09 22.45
C VAL A 135 -3.19 32.04 23.06
N ILE A 136 -2.18 32.19 22.21
CA ILE A 136 -0.79 32.24 22.66
C ILE A 136 -0.65 33.54 23.45
N SER A 137 -0.16 33.46 24.68
CA SER A 137 0.07 34.68 25.48
C SER A 137 1.12 35.54 24.81
N GLU A 138 1.00 36.87 24.93
CA GLU A 138 1.94 37.84 24.36
C GLU A 138 3.40 37.55 24.76
N GLN A 139 3.63 37.09 26.00
CA GLN A 139 4.96 36.64 26.45
C GLN A 139 5.52 35.46 25.63
N LYS A 140 4.67 34.51 25.22
CA LYS A 140 5.09 33.38 24.38
C LYS A 140 5.33 33.80 22.94
N GLU A 141 4.56 34.75 22.42
CA GLU A 141 4.83 35.34 21.08
C GLU A 141 6.19 36.03 21.06
N VAL A 142 6.47 36.89 22.04
CA VAL A 142 7.77 37.57 22.17
C VAL A 142 8.93 36.57 22.34
N ALA A 143 8.72 35.49 23.09
CA ALA A 143 9.73 34.44 23.25
C ALA A 143 10.00 33.69 21.94
N ASN A 144 8.94 33.36 21.18
CA ASN A 144 9.07 32.70 19.89
C ASN A 144 9.74 33.60 18.85
N ASP A 145 9.41 34.89 18.81
CA ASP A 145 10.01 35.86 17.90
C ASP A 145 11.50 36.05 18.21
N ARG A 146 11.85 36.17 19.50
CA ARG A 146 13.25 36.24 19.93
C ARG A 146 14.02 34.99 19.53
N TRP A 147 13.42 33.80 19.68
CA TRP A 147 14.03 32.55 19.26
C TRP A 147 14.20 32.48 17.73
N ALA A 148 13.17 32.85 16.97
CA ALA A 148 13.21 32.86 15.50
C ALA A 148 14.30 33.82 14.97
N ALA A 149 14.41 35.02 15.55
CA ALA A 149 15.46 35.98 15.21
C ALA A 149 16.87 35.44 15.51
N ALA A 150 17.05 34.73 16.63
CA ALA A 150 18.32 34.10 16.97
C ALA A 150 18.72 32.97 16.00
N VAL A 151 17.73 32.16 15.56
CA VAL A 151 17.95 31.09 14.57
C VAL A 151 18.34 31.67 13.21
N LEU A 152 17.67 32.75 12.77
CA LEU A 152 17.98 33.41 11.50
C LEU A 152 19.40 34.00 11.52
N ARG A 153 19.78 34.74 12.57
CA ARG A 153 21.14 35.26 12.73
C ARG A 153 22.21 34.17 12.66
N LYS A 154 21.96 33.02 13.30
CA LYS A 154 22.90 31.89 13.27
C LYS A 154 23.04 31.30 11.86
N ARG A 155 21.96 31.26 11.09
CA ARG A 155 21.98 30.79 9.70
C ARG A 155 22.73 31.75 8.79
N ASP A 156 22.53 33.06 8.98
CA ASP A 156 23.18 34.09 8.17
C ASP A 156 24.70 34.11 8.47
N ALA A 157 25.10 34.04 9.74
CA ALA A 157 26.51 33.88 10.11
C ALA A 157 27.15 32.62 9.51
N GLN A 158 26.40 31.51 9.43
CA GLN A 158 26.89 30.28 8.80
C GLN A 158 27.06 30.43 7.28
N ARG A 159 26.17 31.19 6.61
CA ARG A 159 26.32 31.54 5.20
C ARG A 159 27.55 32.41 4.95
N ASP A 160 27.81 33.39 5.81
CA ASP A 160 28.96 34.27 5.69
C ASP A 160 30.28 33.49 5.86
N MET A 161 30.34 32.56 6.84
CA MET A 161 31.49 31.68 7.00
C MET A 161 31.71 30.77 5.77
N GLN A 162 30.64 30.30 5.14
CA GLN A 162 30.72 29.45 3.95
C GLN A 162 31.13 30.24 2.70
N ALA A 163 30.69 31.49 2.58
CA ALA A 163 31.09 32.40 1.51
C ALA A 163 32.58 32.78 1.63
N GLN A 164 33.07 33.05 2.85
CA GLN A 164 34.48 33.32 3.09
C GLN A 164 35.37 32.11 2.81
N ALA A 165 34.94 30.90 3.18
CA ALA A 165 35.67 29.66 2.90
C ALA A 165 35.78 29.38 1.38
N SER A 166 34.79 29.81 0.60
CA SER A 166 34.76 29.61 -0.85
C SER A 166 35.60 30.65 -1.60
N ALA A 167 35.78 31.86 -1.03
CA ALA A 167 36.60 32.91 -1.61
C ALA A 167 38.12 32.66 -1.46
N SER A 168 38.54 31.85 -0.48
CA SER A 168 39.95 31.51 -0.25
C SER A 168 40.55 30.46 -1.19
N ASP A 169 39.74 29.79 -2.03
CA ASP A 169 40.18 28.65 -2.87
C ASP A 169 40.42 29.03 -4.34
N THR A 170 40.48 30.33 -4.67
CA THR A 170 40.80 30.82 -6.03
C THR A 170 42.01 31.77 -6.03
N SER A 171 43.09 31.36 -5.35
CA SER A 171 44.40 32.00 -5.51
C SER A 171 45.27 31.14 -6.42
N VAL A 172 45.26 31.46 -7.71
CA VAL A 172 46.21 30.95 -8.71
C VAL A 172 47.59 31.52 -8.38
N GLY A 173 48.48 30.68 -7.83
CA GLY A 173 49.89 31.06 -7.66
C GLY A 173 50.70 30.85 -8.95
N PRO A 174 51.71 31.70 -9.24
CA PRO A 174 52.77 31.33 -10.17
C PRO A 174 53.85 30.52 -9.44
N VAL A 175 54.40 29.59 -10.20
CA VAL A 175 55.41 28.58 -9.89
C VAL A 175 56.76 29.19 -9.48
N THR A 176 57.37 28.71 -8.39
CA THR A 176 58.75 28.12 -8.31
C THR A 176 59.26 28.02 -6.86
N GLY A 177 59.90 26.89 -6.51
CA GLY A 177 60.96 26.84 -5.48
C GLY A 177 60.69 26.03 -4.19
N ILE A 178 61.35 24.87 -4.09
CA ILE A 178 61.45 23.90 -2.97
C ILE A 178 62.65 24.29 -2.05
N PRO A 179 62.96 23.70 -0.85
CA PRO A 179 62.20 23.08 0.27
C PRO A 179 62.49 23.73 1.65
N GLY A 180 61.68 23.44 2.68
CA GLY A 180 62.00 23.78 4.07
C GLY A 180 61.11 23.11 5.12
N GLU A 181 61.60 21.98 5.63
CA GLU A 181 61.50 21.36 6.96
C GLU A 181 60.56 21.89 8.09
N ASN A 182 60.06 20.90 8.87
CA ASN A 182 59.67 20.89 10.30
C ASN A 182 58.20 21.07 10.78
N THR A 183 57.66 19.95 11.32
CA THR A 183 57.16 19.74 12.72
C THR A 183 55.88 20.48 13.17
N GLN A 184 54.90 19.98 13.95
CA GLN A 184 54.36 18.69 14.46
C GLN A 184 53.26 19.10 15.49
N VAL A 185 52.29 18.21 15.80
CA VAL A 185 51.37 18.21 16.99
C VAL A 185 50.22 19.27 16.99
N VAL A 186 48.95 19.13 17.43
CA VAL A 186 48.11 18.26 18.32
C VAL A 186 46.63 18.49 17.86
N ASP A 187 45.77 17.48 17.66
CA ASP A 187 44.80 16.84 18.59
C ASP A 187 43.47 17.59 18.93
N ALA A 188 42.42 16.78 19.05
CA ALA A 188 41.15 16.90 19.80
C ALA A 188 39.94 17.68 19.25
N GLY A 189 39.00 16.92 18.65
CA GLY A 189 37.69 16.64 19.28
C GLY A 189 36.50 17.56 18.99
N SER A 190 35.45 17.02 18.34
CA SER A 190 34.05 17.19 18.78
C SER A 190 33.11 16.27 18.00
N VAL A 191 32.77 15.13 18.60
CA VAL A 191 31.68 14.23 18.21
C VAL A 191 30.49 14.51 19.13
N ALA A 192 29.29 14.34 18.58
CA ALA A 192 27.97 14.28 19.24
C ALA A 192 27.17 15.60 19.32
N SER A 193 26.25 15.79 18.35
CA SER A 193 24.93 16.44 18.56
C SER A 193 23.99 16.51 17.33
N LYS A 194 24.32 15.93 16.16
CA LYS A 194 23.48 16.11 14.95
C LYS A 194 22.24 15.21 14.83
N GLU A 195 22.07 14.18 15.67
CA GLU A 195 21.06 13.15 15.42
C GLU A 195 19.62 13.50 15.87
N TYR A 196 19.45 14.52 16.71
CA TYR A 196 18.11 14.93 17.20
C TYR A 196 17.42 16.01 16.35
N ARG A 197 18.15 16.76 15.51
CA ARG A 197 17.55 17.82 14.66
C ARG A 197 16.81 17.30 13.41
N ASN A 198 17.20 16.15 12.88
CA ASN A 198 16.63 15.65 11.61
C ASN A 198 15.22 15.06 11.74
N LYS A 199 14.80 14.64 12.95
CA LYS A 199 13.47 14.06 13.16
C LYS A 199 12.37 15.13 13.16
N ASP A 200 12.65 16.31 13.69
CA ASP A 200 11.70 17.42 13.73
C ASP A 200 11.53 18.09 12.35
N VAL A 201 12.61 18.25 11.59
CA VAL A 201 12.52 18.78 10.21
C VAL A 201 11.67 17.86 9.32
N ARG A 202 11.84 16.54 9.44
CA ARG A 202 11.04 15.56 8.68
C ARG A 202 9.57 15.56 9.10
N GLN A 203 9.25 15.85 10.37
CA GLN A 203 7.86 16.01 10.80
C GLN A 203 7.25 17.30 10.26
N LEU A 204 8.00 18.40 10.26
CA LEU A 204 7.56 19.68 9.70
C LEU A 204 7.26 19.55 8.20
N GLN A 205 8.14 18.90 7.44
CA GLN A 205 7.94 18.65 6.00
C GLN A 205 6.68 17.81 5.70
N ARG A 206 6.41 16.78 6.52
CA ARG A 206 5.16 16.00 6.40
C ARG A 206 3.93 16.83 6.73
N HIS A 207 4.04 17.76 7.66
CA HIS A 207 2.93 18.64 8.01
C HIS A 207 2.64 19.64 6.89
N ILE A 208 3.67 20.28 6.33
CA ILE A 208 3.56 21.22 5.20
C ILE A 208 2.93 20.54 3.98
N THR A 209 3.40 19.34 3.61
CA THR A 209 2.82 18.58 2.48
C THR A 209 1.37 18.13 2.72
N THR A 210 0.98 17.95 3.99
CA THR A 210 -0.42 17.65 4.34
C THR A 210 -1.31 18.89 4.18
N ILE A 211 -0.83 20.06 4.62
CA ILE A 211 -1.55 21.33 4.48
C ILE A 211 -1.73 21.68 2.99
N ASP A 212 -0.67 21.54 2.18
CA ASP A 212 -0.71 21.80 0.74
C ASP A 212 -1.77 20.95 0.02
N ARG A 213 -1.86 19.64 0.35
CA ARG A 213 -2.92 18.76 -0.19
C ARG A 213 -4.34 19.20 0.19
N VAL A 214 -4.53 19.67 1.42
CA VAL A 214 -5.85 20.14 1.88
C VAL A 214 -6.23 21.42 1.14
N LEU A 215 -5.28 22.36 0.98
CA LEU A 215 -5.50 23.59 0.24
C LEU A 215 -5.83 23.31 -1.23
N GLN A 216 -5.06 22.47 -1.91
CA GLN A 216 -5.32 22.10 -3.30
C GLN A 216 -6.68 21.42 -3.48
N SER A 217 -7.10 20.56 -2.54
CA SER A 217 -8.42 19.94 -2.57
C SER A 217 -9.56 20.96 -2.40
N GLN A 218 -9.38 21.96 -1.54
CA GLN A 218 -10.39 23.01 -1.32
C GLN A 218 -10.47 23.95 -2.53
N PHE A 219 -9.33 24.40 -3.06
CA PHE A 219 -9.29 25.25 -4.26
C PHE A 219 -9.79 24.52 -5.50
N GLY A 220 -9.52 23.22 -5.65
CA GLY A 220 -10.08 22.41 -6.72
C GLY A 220 -11.61 22.37 -6.71
N SER A 221 -12.22 22.29 -5.52
CA SER A 221 -13.68 22.36 -5.39
C SER A 221 -14.24 23.72 -5.79
N VAL A 222 -13.57 24.81 -5.40
CA VAL A 222 -13.98 26.17 -5.77
C VAL A 222 -13.84 26.39 -7.27
N HIS A 223 -12.76 25.87 -7.88
CA HIS A 223 -12.53 26.00 -9.32
C HIS A 223 -13.57 25.24 -10.15
N SER A 224 -13.96 24.04 -9.70
CA SER A 224 -15.07 23.28 -10.31
C SER A 224 -16.39 24.05 -10.25
N GLN A 225 -16.72 24.65 -9.10
CA GLN A 225 -17.94 25.45 -8.96
C GLN A 225 -17.93 26.69 -9.86
N LEU A 226 -16.78 27.35 -10.01
CA LEU A 226 -16.63 28.49 -10.92
C LEU A 226 -16.83 28.10 -12.38
N ASN A 227 -16.30 26.96 -12.81
CA ASN A 227 -16.52 26.43 -14.16
C ASN A 227 -17.99 26.04 -14.40
N ASP A 228 -18.66 25.47 -13.41
CA ASP A 228 -20.10 25.17 -13.49
C ASP A 228 -20.93 26.46 -13.64
N ILE A 229 -20.55 27.54 -12.95
CA ILE A 229 -21.22 28.84 -13.11
C ILE A 229 -20.97 29.43 -14.50
N GLN A 230 -19.73 29.36 -15.00
CA GLN A 230 -19.39 29.86 -16.34
C GLN A 230 -20.14 29.12 -17.46
N THR A 231 -20.23 27.79 -17.37
CA THR A 231 -20.95 26.97 -18.34
C THR A 231 -22.45 27.25 -18.32
N ASN A 232 -23.06 27.42 -17.15
CA ASN A 232 -24.46 27.82 -17.03
C ASN A 232 -24.73 29.23 -17.59
N LEU A 233 -23.80 30.17 -17.40
CA LEU A 233 -23.89 31.53 -17.99
C LEU A 233 -23.80 31.50 -19.53
N ALA A 234 -22.90 30.68 -20.09
CA ALA A 234 -22.78 30.49 -21.54
C ALA A 234 -24.03 29.84 -22.16
N MET A 235 -24.67 28.92 -21.42
CA MET A 235 -25.93 28.32 -21.84
C MET A 235 -27.09 29.32 -21.87
N LEU A 236 -27.15 30.24 -20.90
CA LEU A 236 -28.18 31.27 -20.85
C LEU A 236 -28.02 32.30 -21.97
N SER A 237 -26.77 32.66 -22.33
CA SER A 237 -26.50 33.64 -23.40
C SER A 237 -26.74 33.09 -24.81
N ALA A 238 -26.68 31.77 -25.01
CA ALA A 238 -26.94 31.13 -26.30
C ALA A 238 -28.44 31.06 -26.68
N THR A 239 -29.35 31.42 -25.77
CA THR A 239 -30.81 31.30 -25.98
C THR A 239 -31.51 32.54 -26.53
N GLN A 240 -30.77 33.60 -26.90
CA GLN A 240 -31.38 34.78 -27.49
C GLN A 240 -30.88 35.07 -28.90
N VAL A 241 -31.86 35.41 -29.74
CA VAL A 241 -31.79 35.94 -31.12
C VAL A 241 -31.82 34.89 -32.24
N SER A 242 -33.03 34.55 -32.66
CA SER A 242 -33.35 34.51 -34.10
C SER A 242 -34.81 34.92 -34.36
N PRO A 243 -35.06 36.03 -35.07
CA PRO A 243 -36.38 36.40 -35.56
C PRO A 243 -36.62 35.76 -36.93
N HIS A 244 -37.62 34.88 -37.04
CA HIS A 244 -38.11 34.38 -38.32
C HIS A 244 -39.04 35.41 -38.96
N PHE A 245 -38.62 35.98 -40.10
CA PHE A 245 -39.52 36.50 -41.12
C PHE A 245 -40.13 35.30 -41.88
N SER A 246 -41.44 35.30 -42.09
CA SER A 246 -42.12 34.34 -42.97
C SER A 246 -43.11 35.08 -43.84
N THR A 247 -42.87 35.01 -45.16
CA THR A 247 -43.75 35.52 -46.21
C THR A 247 -44.66 34.39 -46.69
N LEU A 248 -45.95 34.71 -46.78
CA LEU A 248 -47.03 33.87 -47.31
C LEU A 248 -46.83 33.48 -48.78
N THR A 249 -47.34 32.31 -49.18
CA THR A 249 -48.22 32.17 -50.36
C THR A 249 -49.11 30.93 -50.24
N HIS A 250 -50.33 31.09 -50.75
CA HIS A 250 -51.49 30.18 -50.73
C HIS A 250 -51.31 28.85 -51.48
N SER A 251 -52.08 27.81 -51.10
CA SER A 251 -53.30 27.42 -51.85
C SER A 251 -53.65 25.91 -51.74
N THR A 252 -54.96 25.65 -51.58
CA THR A 252 -55.74 24.43 -51.93
C THR A 252 -55.53 23.18 -51.04
N TYR A 253 -56.39 22.89 -50.05
CA TYR A 253 -57.74 22.28 -50.09
C TYR A 253 -57.77 20.83 -50.65
N ILE A 254 -58.00 19.84 -49.79
CA ILE A 254 -59.03 18.77 -49.85
C ILE A 254 -58.99 17.95 -48.53
N PRO A 255 -60.15 17.59 -47.92
CA PRO A 255 -60.24 16.95 -46.60
C PRO A 255 -60.67 15.46 -46.64
N GLY A 256 -60.40 14.75 -45.54
CA GLY A 256 -60.96 13.43 -45.19
C GLY A 256 -59.85 12.45 -44.78
N GLY A 257 -59.93 11.67 -43.71
CA GLY A 257 -60.93 11.43 -42.69
C GLY A 257 -60.52 10.17 -41.90
N ILE A 258 -61.14 9.97 -40.74
CA ILE A 258 -61.39 8.66 -40.09
C ILE A 258 -60.21 7.98 -39.35
N SER A 259 -60.27 8.07 -38.01
CA SER A 259 -60.44 6.97 -37.02
C SER A 259 -59.59 5.68 -37.03
N SER A 260 -59.36 5.18 -35.80
CA SER A 260 -59.02 3.80 -35.37
C SER A 260 -57.53 3.42 -35.36
N ARG A 261 -56.88 3.32 -34.18
CA ARG A 261 -56.80 2.18 -33.23
C ARG A 261 -56.10 0.90 -33.75
N PHE A 262 -55.19 0.43 -32.89
CA PHE A 262 -54.66 -0.94 -32.66
C PHE A 262 -53.30 -1.36 -33.24
N ALA A 263 -52.54 -1.98 -32.31
CA ALA A 263 -51.71 -3.18 -32.44
C ALA A 263 -50.23 -3.08 -32.89
N THR A 264 -49.36 -3.20 -31.88
CA THR A 264 -48.25 -4.18 -31.75
C THR A 264 -47.69 -4.80 -33.01
N HIS A 265 -46.41 -4.55 -33.37
CA HIS A 265 -45.50 -5.57 -33.92
C HIS A 265 -44.03 -5.26 -33.59
N LEU A 266 -43.33 -6.25 -33.04
CA LEU A 266 -41.87 -6.34 -32.87
C LEU A 266 -41.21 -6.57 -34.24
N PRO A 267 -39.92 -6.20 -34.42
CA PRO A 267 -39.05 -6.88 -35.36
C PRO A 267 -38.02 -7.76 -34.64
N VAL A 268 -38.09 -9.05 -34.96
CA VAL A 268 -37.02 -10.05 -34.82
C VAL A 268 -35.95 -9.72 -35.87
N SER A 269 -34.68 -9.65 -35.45
CA SER A 269 -33.54 -9.56 -36.38
C SER A 269 -32.58 -10.73 -36.16
N SER A 270 -32.25 -11.35 -37.28
CA SER A 270 -31.65 -12.65 -37.47
C SER A 270 -30.11 -12.61 -37.50
N LEU A 271 -29.50 -13.73 -37.12
CA LEU A 271 -28.08 -14.08 -37.26
C LEU A 271 -27.63 -14.23 -38.73
N PRO A 272 -26.33 -14.04 -39.00
CA PRO A 272 -25.55 -14.86 -39.94
C PRO A 272 -24.43 -15.59 -39.18
N GLY A 273 -24.07 -16.86 -39.43
CA GLY A 273 -24.06 -17.61 -40.69
C GLY A 273 -22.61 -18.00 -40.98
N VAL A 274 -22.13 -19.09 -40.36
CA VAL A 274 -20.80 -19.70 -40.56
C VAL A 274 -20.80 -20.54 -41.85
N PRO A 275 -19.73 -20.53 -42.66
CA PRO A 275 -19.50 -21.62 -43.60
C PRO A 275 -18.36 -22.55 -43.13
N ALA A 276 -18.64 -23.85 -43.26
CA ALA A 276 -17.69 -24.95 -43.16
C ALA A 276 -17.43 -25.54 -44.57
N SER A 277 -16.18 -25.84 -44.87
CA SER A 277 -15.67 -26.78 -45.91
C SER A 277 -14.15 -26.62 -45.97
N SER A 278 -13.29 -27.60 -46.25
CA SER A 278 -13.39 -29.03 -46.53
C SER A 278 -11.94 -29.57 -46.54
N ALA A 279 -11.82 -30.88 -46.30
CA ALA A 279 -10.70 -31.81 -46.49
C ALA A 279 -9.37 -31.39 -47.17
N ALA A 280 -8.27 -31.76 -46.49
CA ALA A 280 -7.08 -32.57 -46.88
C ALA A 280 -6.83 -32.90 -48.38
N PRO A 281 -5.57 -33.14 -48.86
CA PRO A 281 -4.59 -34.06 -48.23
C PRO A 281 -3.06 -33.78 -48.40
N GLY A 282 -2.27 -34.47 -47.56
CA GLY A 282 -1.04 -35.23 -47.90
C GLY A 282 0.21 -34.52 -48.46
N GLY A 283 1.33 -34.59 -47.72
CA GLY A 283 2.67 -34.32 -48.26
C GLY A 283 3.81 -34.54 -47.24
N VAL A 284 4.76 -35.38 -47.62
CA VAL A 284 5.86 -36.04 -46.86
C VAL A 284 7.12 -35.13 -46.80
N PRO A 285 8.13 -35.36 -45.92
CA PRO A 285 9.15 -34.35 -45.60
C PRO A 285 10.39 -34.43 -46.51
N THR A 286 10.98 -33.26 -46.78
CA THR A 286 12.25 -33.13 -47.52
C THR A 286 13.32 -32.56 -46.59
N ALA A 287 14.28 -33.42 -46.22
CA ALA A 287 15.61 -33.02 -45.78
C ALA A 287 16.47 -32.64 -47.00
N LEU A 288 17.44 -31.73 -46.84
CA LEU A 288 18.75 -31.66 -47.53
C LEU A 288 19.54 -30.39 -47.05
N PRO A 289 20.86 -30.24 -47.33
CA PRO A 289 21.87 -29.97 -46.30
C PRO A 289 22.77 -28.74 -46.58
N GLY A 290 23.60 -28.42 -45.57
CA GLY A 290 25.02 -28.02 -45.67
C GLY A 290 25.44 -26.76 -46.44
N LEU A 291 26.21 -25.86 -45.81
CA LEU A 291 27.67 -25.76 -45.97
C LEU A 291 28.25 -24.48 -45.30
N VAL A 292 29.38 -24.68 -44.61
CA VAL A 292 30.58 -23.84 -44.42
C VAL A 292 30.47 -22.36 -43.99
N ASN A 293 31.17 -22.02 -42.89
CA ASN A 293 32.45 -21.32 -43.04
C ASN A 293 33.34 -21.44 -41.78
N SER A 294 34.59 -21.77 -42.07
CA SER A 294 35.72 -21.99 -41.18
C SER A 294 36.70 -20.85 -41.42
N VAL A 295 37.17 -20.18 -40.37
CA VAL A 295 38.39 -19.37 -40.43
C VAL A 295 39.20 -19.62 -39.16
N SER A 296 40.44 -20.02 -39.40
CA SER A 296 41.53 -20.29 -38.47
C SER A 296 41.86 -19.12 -37.53
N SER A 297 42.30 -19.45 -36.32
CA SER A 297 43.52 -18.84 -35.78
C SER A 297 44.24 -19.82 -34.86
N MET A 298 45.47 -20.12 -35.23
CA MET A 298 46.46 -20.86 -34.46
C MET A 298 46.90 -20.04 -33.24
N ILE A 299 47.34 -20.72 -32.17
CA ILE A 299 48.52 -20.40 -31.36
C ILE A 299 48.81 -21.58 -30.39
N SER A 300 50.04 -22.07 -30.50
CA SER A 300 50.91 -22.73 -29.51
C SER A 300 50.51 -24.06 -28.88
N GLU A 301 51.06 -25.09 -29.53
CA GLU A 301 51.39 -26.42 -29.03
C GLU A 301 52.55 -26.36 -28.03
N ALA A 302 52.29 -26.71 -26.76
CA ALA A 302 53.30 -26.94 -25.75
C ALA A 302 53.11 -28.33 -25.12
N VAL A 303 54.09 -29.19 -25.41
CA VAL A 303 54.52 -30.42 -24.73
C VAL A 303 53.68 -30.87 -23.53
N ARG A 304 52.91 -31.95 -23.71
CA ARG A 304 52.28 -32.72 -22.64
C ARG A 304 53.29 -33.71 -22.03
N PRO A 305 53.55 -33.69 -20.71
CA PRO A 305 54.23 -34.78 -20.03
C PRO A 305 53.27 -35.95 -19.75
N ALA A 306 53.84 -37.15 -19.70
CA ALA A 306 53.19 -38.45 -19.53
C ALA A 306 52.32 -38.56 -18.24
N PRO A 307 51.31 -39.46 -18.23
CA PRO A 307 50.42 -39.65 -17.10
C PRO A 307 51.14 -40.33 -15.92
N VAL A 308 51.17 -39.64 -14.78
CA VAL A 308 51.63 -40.19 -13.51
C VAL A 308 50.48 -41.02 -12.91
N PRO A 309 50.71 -42.29 -12.50
CA PRO A 309 49.70 -43.11 -11.86
C PRO A 309 49.33 -42.52 -10.49
N SER A 310 48.04 -42.19 -10.32
CA SER A 310 47.50 -41.66 -9.07
C SER A 310 47.49 -42.75 -7.99
N PRO A 311 47.90 -42.44 -6.75
CA PRO A 311 47.89 -43.38 -5.64
C PRO A 311 46.45 -43.69 -5.23
N HIS A 312 46.23 -44.96 -4.90
CA HIS A 312 44.98 -45.58 -4.49
C HIS A 312 44.16 -44.71 -3.52
N ARG A 313 42.95 -44.33 -3.98
CA ARG A 313 41.89 -43.77 -3.14
C ARG A 313 41.47 -44.87 -2.14
N PRO A 314 41.56 -44.65 -0.81
CA PRO A 314 41.10 -45.63 0.15
C PRO A 314 39.58 -45.86 -0.05
N PRO A 315 39.09 -47.10 0.19
CA PRO A 315 37.68 -47.44 0.06
C PRO A 315 36.86 -46.50 0.94
N GLY A 316 36.03 -45.69 0.28
CA GLY A 316 35.13 -44.76 0.95
C GLY A 316 34.26 -45.52 1.92
N ILE A 317 34.37 -45.17 3.20
CA ILE A 317 33.39 -45.51 4.22
C ILE A 317 32.05 -45.02 3.69
N ALA A 318 31.21 -45.97 3.25
CA ALA A 318 29.85 -45.70 2.82
C ALA A 318 29.19 -44.91 3.94
N SER A 319 28.89 -43.63 3.67
CA SER A 319 28.12 -42.81 4.60
C SER A 319 26.85 -43.61 4.92
N PRO A 320 26.55 -43.87 6.20
CA PRO A 320 25.36 -44.61 6.57
C PRO A 320 24.17 -43.86 5.99
N HIS A 321 23.56 -44.42 4.94
CA HIS A 321 22.30 -43.91 4.42
C HIS A 321 21.33 -43.96 5.59
N ILE A 322 21.00 -42.79 6.14
CA ILE A 322 19.94 -42.66 7.13
C ILE A 322 18.68 -43.08 6.39
N ILE A 323 18.25 -44.32 6.62
CA ILE A 323 16.99 -44.85 6.11
C ILE A 323 15.90 -44.10 6.88
N LEU A 324 15.48 -42.96 6.35
CA LEU A 324 14.30 -42.26 6.83
C LEU A 324 13.11 -43.22 6.71
N PRO A 325 12.31 -43.40 7.78
CA PRO A 325 11.16 -44.31 7.74
C PRO A 325 10.26 -43.94 6.56
N PRO A 326 9.71 -44.94 5.85
CA PRO A 326 8.87 -44.72 4.68
C PRO A 326 7.71 -43.79 5.05
N ARG A 327 7.64 -42.64 4.38
CA ARG A 327 6.59 -41.65 4.58
C ARG A 327 5.25 -42.27 4.20
N THR A 328 4.36 -42.40 5.17
CA THR A 328 3.01 -42.93 4.96
C THR A 328 2.16 -41.88 4.24
N VAL A 329 2.04 -42.02 2.92
CA VAL A 329 1.10 -41.22 2.12
C VAL A 329 -0.29 -41.79 2.36
N ILE A 330 -1.19 -40.97 2.91
CA ILE A 330 -2.60 -41.32 3.08
C ILE A 330 -3.23 -41.38 1.69
N PRO A 331 -3.77 -42.54 1.26
CA PRO A 331 -4.44 -42.64 -0.04
C PRO A 331 -5.64 -41.69 -0.12
N ARG A 332 -5.87 -41.09 -1.29
CA ARG A 332 -7.01 -40.19 -1.54
C ARG A 332 -8.35 -40.78 -1.10
N ALA A 333 -8.55 -42.08 -1.31
CA ALA A 333 -9.78 -42.80 -0.95
C ALA A 333 -10.02 -42.90 0.57
N ALA A 334 -8.97 -42.74 1.39
CA ALA A 334 -9.06 -42.80 2.85
C ALA A 334 -9.45 -41.45 3.49
N ILE A 335 -9.47 -40.36 2.71
CA ILE A 335 -9.79 -39.02 3.22
C ILE A 335 -11.29 -38.75 2.98
N PRO A 336 -12.07 -38.40 4.02
CA PRO A 336 -13.49 -38.11 3.83
C PRO A 336 -13.70 -36.92 2.87
N PRO A 337 -14.68 -36.99 1.95
CA PRO A 337 -14.90 -35.96 0.94
C PRO A 337 -15.09 -34.54 1.51
N GLU A 338 -15.68 -34.38 2.70
CA GLU A 338 -15.83 -33.06 3.31
C GLU A 338 -14.51 -32.41 3.76
N TYR A 339 -13.45 -33.21 3.95
CA TYR A 339 -12.13 -32.75 4.37
C TYR A 339 -11.06 -32.86 3.27
N LEU A 340 -11.37 -33.52 2.16
CA LEU A 340 -10.48 -33.68 1.02
C LEU A 340 -10.29 -32.34 0.28
N LEU A 341 -9.03 -31.91 0.18
CA LEU A 341 -8.61 -30.86 -0.74
C LEU A 341 -7.62 -31.44 -1.73
N ILE A 342 -7.74 -31.01 -2.99
CA ILE A 342 -6.85 -31.39 -4.08
C ILE A 342 -6.27 -30.09 -4.64
N PHE A 343 -4.94 -29.99 -4.62
CA PHE A 343 -4.22 -28.90 -5.26
C PHE A 343 -3.25 -29.44 -6.30
N ASP A 344 -3.23 -28.80 -7.47
CA ASP A 344 -2.15 -28.96 -8.44
C ASP A 344 -0.94 -28.13 -7.96
N LEU A 345 0.18 -28.80 -7.68
CA LEU A 345 1.45 -28.20 -7.29
C LEU A 345 2.48 -28.48 -8.38
N ASP A 346 2.66 -27.51 -9.29
CA ASP A 346 3.62 -27.57 -10.39
C ASP A 346 3.39 -28.77 -11.35
N GLY A 347 2.14 -29.14 -11.60
CA GLY A 347 1.75 -30.25 -12.48
C GLY A 347 1.48 -31.56 -11.74
N GLU A 348 1.70 -31.61 -10.43
CA GLU A 348 1.42 -32.78 -9.60
C GLU A 348 0.21 -32.54 -8.69
N GLU A 349 -0.82 -33.36 -8.82
CA GLU A 349 -1.97 -33.34 -7.92
C GLU A 349 -1.60 -33.85 -6.52
N LEU A 350 -1.84 -33.02 -5.51
CA LEU A 350 -1.72 -33.37 -4.10
C LEU A 350 -3.10 -33.41 -3.45
N ALA A 351 -3.55 -34.61 -3.11
CA ALA A 351 -4.71 -34.85 -2.26
C ALA A 351 -4.30 -34.89 -0.77
N PHE A 352 -4.98 -34.13 0.08
CA PHE A 352 -4.72 -34.11 1.53
C PHE A 352 -5.97 -33.78 2.35
N ASP A 353 -5.93 -34.17 3.64
CA ASP A 353 -6.96 -33.82 4.63
C ASP A 353 -6.69 -32.41 5.16
N LYS A 354 -7.64 -31.49 4.96
CA LYS A 354 -7.51 -30.09 5.40
C LYS A 354 -7.32 -29.93 6.91
N ARG A 355 -7.75 -30.89 7.73
CA ARG A 355 -7.59 -30.86 9.19
C ARG A 355 -6.16 -31.16 9.64
N GLN A 356 -5.40 -31.86 8.80
CA GLN A 356 -4.04 -32.29 9.11
C GLN A 356 -2.97 -31.28 8.69
N VAL A 357 -3.36 -30.17 8.04
CA VAL A 357 -2.41 -29.12 7.69
C VAL A 357 -1.92 -28.44 8.97
N PRO A 358 -0.61 -28.47 9.28
CA PRO A 358 -0.08 -27.85 10.49
C PRO A 358 -0.20 -26.32 10.41
N ASP A 359 0.07 -25.63 11.51
CA ASP A 359 0.19 -24.16 11.46
C ASP A 359 1.45 -23.77 10.70
N PRO A 360 1.46 -22.62 9.99
CA PRO A 360 2.66 -22.17 9.31
C PRO A 360 3.77 -21.95 10.35
N PRO A 361 4.94 -22.59 10.16
CA PRO A 361 6.03 -22.45 11.12
C PRO A 361 6.53 -21.01 11.15
N LYS A 362 6.99 -20.57 12.33
CA LYS A 362 7.58 -19.25 12.53
C LYS A 362 9.01 -19.27 11.98
N LEU A 363 9.16 -19.01 10.69
CA LEU A 363 10.45 -18.95 10.01
C LEU A 363 10.93 -17.51 9.88
N THR A 364 12.25 -17.34 9.99
CA THR A 364 12.94 -16.07 9.73
C THR A 364 14.13 -16.35 8.83
N PHE A 365 14.17 -15.71 7.66
CA PHE A 365 15.29 -15.78 6.70
C PHE A 365 16.16 -14.53 6.70
N ALA A 366 16.09 -13.73 7.78
CA ALA A 366 16.81 -12.47 7.88
C ALA A 366 18.34 -12.64 7.70
N ASP A 367 18.88 -13.74 8.25
CA ASP A 367 20.31 -14.04 8.23
C ASP A 367 20.68 -15.12 7.19
N ASN A 368 19.70 -15.74 6.53
CA ASN A 368 19.92 -16.85 5.60
C ASN A 368 19.04 -16.71 4.33
N ILE A 369 19.32 -15.66 3.57
CA ILE A 369 18.67 -15.40 2.27
C ILE A 369 18.92 -16.54 1.25
N PRO A 370 20.12 -17.15 1.15
CA PRO A 370 20.32 -18.31 0.27
C PRO A 370 19.39 -19.49 0.63
N GLY A 371 19.20 -19.72 1.94
CA GLY A 371 18.22 -20.69 2.44
C GLY A 371 16.81 -20.38 1.97
N LEU A 372 16.39 -19.11 1.98
CA LEU A 372 15.09 -18.71 1.43
C LEU A 372 14.96 -19.08 -0.05
N PHE A 373 15.98 -18.85 -0.88
CA PHE A 373 15.92 -19.18 -2.30
C PHE A 373 15.70 -20.67 -2.54
N ARG A 374 16.39 -21.52 -1.77
CA ARG A 374 16.19 -22.97 -1.83
C ARG A 374 14.79 -23.37 -1.35
N GLU A 375 14.40 -22.95 -0.15
CA GLU A 375 13.09 -23.29 0.45
C GLU A 375 11.89 -22.71 -0.33
N TRP A 376 12.12 -21.68 -1.14
CA TRP A 376 11.08 -21.13 -2.00
C TRP A 376 10.60 -22.11 -3.07
N HIS A 377 11.52 -22.87 -3.67
CA HIS A 377 11.22 -23.86 -4.71
C HIS A 377 11.09 -25.27 -4.15
N GLU A 378 11.88 -25.60 -3.14
CA GLU A 378 11.96 -26.92 -2.53
C GLU A 378 12.00 -26.78 -1.01
N SER A 379 10.87 -27.01 -0.35
CA SER A 379 10.83 -26.96 1.12
C SER A 379 10.35 -28.26 1.73
N THR A 380 11.02 -28.65 2.80
CA THR A 380 10.60 -29.74 3.69
C THR A 380 10.00 -29.23 5.00
N ILE A 381 10.01 -27.91 5.20
CA ILE A 381 9.65 -27.26 6.46
C ILE A 381 8.15 -27.43 6.75
N LEU A 382 7.30 -27.24 5.74
CA LEU A 382 5.90 -27.56 5.80
C LEU A 382 5.69 -28.93 5.15
N THR A 383 5.31 -29.93 5.92
CA THR A 383 4.97 -31.25 5.37
C THR A 383 3.47 -31.48 5.45
N VAL A 384 2.84 -31.82 4.32
CA VAL A 384 1.41 -32.16 4.22
C VAL A 384 1.30 -33.51 3.53
N ASN A 385 0.65 -34.47 4.19
CA ASN A 385 0.53 -35.86 3.71
C ASN A 385 1.89 -36.49 3.33
N GLY A 386 2.92 -36.25 4.16
CA GLY A 386 4.28 -36.72 3.89
C GLY A 386 5.01 -35.98 2.75
N ARG A 387 4.42 -34.98 2.08
CA ARG A 387 5.08 -34.20 1.04
C ARG A 387 5.52 -32.83 1.56
N GLY A 388 6.77 -32.47 1.27
CA GLY A 388 7.28 -31.12 1.55
C GLY A 388 6.62 -30.09 0.64
N ILE A 389 6.14 -28.99 1.20
CA ILE A 389 5.43 -27.93 0.51
C ILE A 389 6.31 -26.69 0.43
N ALA A 390 6.80 -26.41 -0.77
CA ALA A 390 7.58 -25.22 -1.09
C ALA A 390 6.88 -23.92 -0.65
N ILE A 391 7.65 -22.93 -0.17
CA ILE A 391 7.10 -21.68 0.38
C ILE A 391 6.24 -20.94 -0.64
N LYS A 392 6.57 -21.02 -1.95
CA LYS A 392 5.78 -20.38 -3.01
C LYS A 392 4.31 -20.80 -3.04
N HIS A 393 3.98 -21.99 -2.53
CA HIS A 393 2.63 -22.57 -2.54
C HIS A 393 1.84 -22.34 -1.25
N TRP A 394 2.45 -21.79 -0.19
CA TRP A 394 1.80 -21.63 1.12
C TRP A 394 0.52 -20.78 1.06
N ASP A 395 0.46 -19.83 0.13
CA ASP A 395 -0.72 -19.00 -0.05
C ASP A 395 -1.96 -19.80 -0.48
N ARG A 396 -1.79 -20.92 -1.21
CA ARG A 396 -2.88 -21.82 -1.60
C ARG A 396 -3.47 -22.57 -0.40
N PHE A 397 -2.62 -22.95 0.56
CA PHE A 397 -3.03 -23.71 1.75
C PHE A 397 -3.70 -22.83 2.80
N TYR A 398 -3.13 -21.66 3.10
CA TYR A 398 -3.58 -20.87 4.25
C TYR A 398 -4.58 -19.77 3.91
N LYS A 399 -4.73 -19.34 2.65
CA LYS A 399 -5.73 -18.33 2.28
C LYS A 399 -7.13 -18.77 2.69
N LYS A 400 -7.95 -17.83 3.18
CA LYS A 400 -9.33 -18.02 3.65
C LYS A 400 -10.23 -18.84 2.71
N ARG A 401 -9.97 -18.82 1.40
CA ARG A 401 -10.72 -19.61 0.40
C ARG A 401 -10.61 -21.11 0.64
N ALA A 402 -9.48 -21.59 1.14
CA ALA A 402 -9.26 -23.01 1.41
C ALA A 402 -9.97 -23.49 2.69
N ARG A 403 -10.37 -22.58 3.59
CA ARG A 403 -10.99 -22.88 4.89
C ARG A 403 -10.25 -23.97 5.69
N VAL A 404 -8.92 -23.99 5.56
CA VAL A 404 -8.02 -24.94 6.24
C VAL A 404 -7.83 -24.51 7.70
N LYS A 405 -7.32 -23.30 7.90
CA LYS A 405 -7.17 -22.67 9.22
C LYS A 405 -7.46 -21.18 9.14
N ASP A 406 -8.39 -20.72 9.94
CA ASP A 406 -8.66 -19.29 10.09
C ASP A 406 -7.46 -18.60 10.76
N PHE A 407 -7.18 -17.36 10.38
CA PHE A 407 -6.10 -16.49 10.93
C PHE A 407 -4.64 -16.95 10.69
N ALA A 408 -4.37 -18.20 10.31
CA ALA A 408 -3.02 -18.68 10.02
C ALA A 408 -2.33 -17.84 8.93
N TRP A 409 -3.06 -17.54 7.85
CA TRP A 409 -2.55 -16.69 6.77
C TRP A 409 -2.29 -15.27 7.19
N GLU A 410 -3.08 -14.69 8.09
CA GLU A 410 -2.86 -13.30 8.52
C GLU A 410 -1.50 -13.11 9.20
N LYS A 411 -1.04 -14.15 9.92
CA LYS A 411 0.28 -14.17 10.56
C LYS A 411 1.42 -14.33 9.54
N ALA A 412 1.24 -15.19 8.53
CA ALA A 412 2.30 -15.50 7.57
C ALA A 412 2.36 -14.57 6.35
N ARG A 413 1.26 -13.86 6.03
CA ARG A 413 1.10 -13.12 4.76
C ARG A 413 2.14 -12.02 4.56
N VAL A 414 2.51 -11.31 5.63
CA VAL A 414 3.45 -10.18 5.53
C VAL A 414 4.84 -10.70 5.17
N GLU A 415 5.35 -11.66 5.94
CA GLU A 415 6.64 -12.31 5.70
C GLU A 415 6.68 -12.99 4.33
N TRP A 416 5.65 -13.77 4.00
CA TRP A 416 5.55 -14.43 2.70
C TRP A 416 5.55 -13.42 1.54
N GLY A 417 4.90 -12.27 1.70
CA GLY A 417 4.91 -11.19 0.71
C GLY A 417 6.30 -10.61 0.50
N ASN A 418 7.07 -10.41 1.58
CA ASN A 418 8.45 -9.94 1.52
C ASN A 418 9.37 -10.99 0.88
N TRP A 419 9.25 -12.26 1.27
CA TRP A 419 10.00 -13.38 0.68
C TRP A 419 9.75 -13.50 -0.82
N LYS A 420 8.47 -13.48 -1.23
CA LYS A 420 8.09 -13.49 -2.64
C LYS A 420 8.73 -12.36 -3.42
N PHE A 421 8.79 -11.17 -2.82
CA PHE A 421 9.36 -10.00 -3.47
C PHE A 421 10.86 -10.15 -3.67
N LEU A 422 11.57 -10.67 -2.66
CA LEU A 422 13.00 -10.92 -2.71
C LEU A 422 13.36 -12.02 -3.71
N VAL A 423 12.65 -13.15 -3.70
CA VAL A 423 12.90 -14.25 -4.65
C VAL A 423 12.65 -13.80 -6.09
N LYS A 424 11.57 -13.06 -6.35
CA LYS A 424 11.31 -12.49 -7.68
C LYS A 424 12.37 -11.50 -8.14
N ALA A 425 13.04 -10.81 -7.22
CA ALA A 425 14.18 -9.98 -7.56
C ALA A 425 15.38 -10.84 -7.94
N ARG A 426 15.67 -11.89 -7.16
CA ARG A 426 16.74 -12.86 -7.45
C ARG A 426 16.55 -13.58 -8.78
N GLU A 427 15.33 -14.00 -9.12
CA GLU A 427 15.01 -14.66 -10.39
C GLU A 427 15.29 -13.80 -11.64
N ARG A 428 15.52 -12.48 -11.49
CA ARG A 428 15.93 -11.60 -12.60
C ARG A 428 17.41 -11.68 -12.91
N PHE A 429 18.19 -12.32 -12.06
CA PHE A 429 19.63 -12.50 -12.23
C PHE A 429 19.89 -13.93 -12.74
N PRO A 430 20.91 -14.13 -13.59
CA PRO A 430 21.25 -15.44 -14.13
C PRO A 430 21.80 -16.39 -13.06
N SER A 431 22.46 -15.84 -12.03
CA SER A 431 23.05 -16.59 -10.93
C SER A 431 22.81 -15.90 -9.59
N GLU A 432 22.99 -16.65 -8.50
CA GLU A 432 22.94 -16.06 -7.16
C GLU A 432 24.13 -15.14 -6.89
N ASP A 433 25.30 -15.42 -7.46
CA ASP A 433 26.46 -14.55 -7.35
C ASP A 433 26.21 -13.18 -8.01
N ALA A 434 25.62 -13.15 -9.20
CA ALA A 434 25.24 -11.89 -9.87
C ALA A 434 24.20 -11.08 -9.07
N PHE A 435 23.32 -11.76 -8.32
CA PHE A 435 22.43 -11.08 -7.38
C PHE A 435 23.24 -10.46 -6.24
N TRP A 436 24.18 -11.20 -5.65
CA TRP A 436 25.00 -10.68 -4.55
C TRP A 436 25.96 -9.58 -4.99
N ASP A 437 26.52 -9.63 -6.20
CA ASP A 437 27.36 -8.56 -6.75
C ASP A 437 26.62 -7.22 -6.77
N LYS A 438 25.32 -7.24 -7.11
CA LYS A 438 24.47 -6.04 -7.04
C LYS A 438 24.14 -5.61 -5.61
N TYR A 439 23.94 -6.56 -4.70
CA TYR A 439 23.55 -6.32 -3.30
C TYR A 439 24.70 -6.50 -2.32
N THR A 440 25.88 -6.03 -2.71
CA THR A 440 27.09 -5.98 -1.88
C THR A 440 27.57 -4.54 -1.76
N ASP A 441 27.99 -4.16 -0.56
CA ASP A 441 28.55 -2.84 -0.28
C ASP A 441 29.93 -2.67 -0.93
N ALA A 442 30.42 -1.44 -1.05
CA ALA A 442 31.77 -1.14 -1.58
C ALA A 442 32.90 -1.88 -0.83
N LYS A 443 32.65 -2.30 0.41
CA LYS A 443 33.56 -3.09 1.26
C LYS A 443 33.48 -4.60 1.02
N GLY A 444 32.73 -5.07 0.02
CA GLY A 444 32.51 -6.50 -0.22
C GLY A 444 31.54 -7.16 0.76
N LYS A 445 30.88 -6.40 1.64
CA LYS A 445 29.90 -6.94 2.61
C LYS A 445 28.51 -7.02 1.98
N ARG A 446 27.94 -8.22 1.93
CA ARG A 446 26.56 -8.45 1.47
C ARG A 446 25.56 -7.64 2.29
N PHE A 447 24.56 -7.06 1.62
CA PHE A 447 23.47 -6.36 2.29
C PHE A 447 22.64 -7.32 3.13
N ASN A 448 22.16 -6.85 4.29
CA ASN A 448 21.23 -7.62 5.10
C ASN A 448 19.84 -7.66 4.44
N TYR A 449 19.00 -8.58 4.91
CA TYR A 449 17.65 -8.78 4.39
C TYR A 449 16.81 -7.49 4.29
N GLN A 450 16.84 -6.65 5.32
CA GLN A 450 16.05 -5.42 5.36
C GLN A 450 16.55 -4.38 4.35
N LYS A 451 17.87 -4.22 4.22
CA LYS A 451 18.49 -3.29 3.27
C LYS A 451 18.20 -3.67 1.82
N ILE A 452 18.18 -4.97 1.51
CA ILE A 452 17.77 -5.46 0.18
C ILE A 452 16.29 -5.14 -0.06
N LEU A 453 15.41 -5.43 0.90
CA LEU A 453 13.98 -5.14 0.76
C LEU A 453 13.71 -3.65 0.54
N ASP A 454 14.37 -2.79 1.30
CA ASP A 454 14.15 -1.35 1.20
C ASP A 454 14.72 -0.78 -0.11
N SER A 455 15.90 -1.24 -0.54
CA SER A 455 16.42 -0.95 -1.89
C SER A 455 15.45 -1.37 -2.99
N LEU A 456 14.88 -2.57 -2.92
CA LEU A 456 13.91 -3.06 -3.90
C LEU A 456 12.59 -2.27 -3.87
N LYS A 457 12.12 -1.84 -2.69
CA LYS A 457 10.93 -0.98 -2.56
C LYS A 457 11.17 0.39 -3.15
N SER A 458 12.32 1.00 -2.87
CA SER A 458 12.72 2.29 -3.45
C SER A 458 12.78 2.20 -4.98
N GLN A 459 13.48 1.20 -5.54
CA GLN A 459 13.50 0.97 -6.98
C GLN A 459 12.10 0.83 -7.59
N ARG A 460 11.19 0.13 -6.90
CA ARG A 460 9.80 -0.01 -7.36
C ARG A 460 9.03 1.31 -7.31
N MET A 461 9.24 2.13 -6.29
CA MET A 461 8.64 3.46 -6.19
C MET A 461 9.13 4.36 -7.31
N THR A 462 10.45 4.47 -7.49
CA THR A 462 11.06 5.26 -8.58
C THR A 462 10.58 4.78 -9.96
N THR A 463 10.54 3.47 -10.18
CA THR A 463 10.00 2.91 -11.44
C THR A 463 8.52 3.26 -11.61
N ALA A 464 7.71 3.16 -10.55
CA ALA A 464 6.29 3.49 -10.63
C ALA A 464 6.05 4.99 -10.85
N GLU A 465 6.90 5.85 -10.30
CA GLU A 465 6.88 7.30 -10.53
C GLU A 465 7.25 7.62 -11.97
N LYS A 466 8.32 7.01 -12.51
CA LYS A 466 8.67 7.10 -13.93
C LYS A 466 7.53 6.62 -14.82
N ASP A 467 7.03 5.40 -14.60
CA ASP A 467 5.89 4.84 -15.35
C ASP A 467 4.65 5.76 -15.29
N THR A 468 4.45 6.47 -14.16
CA THR A 468 3.33 7.38 -13.96
C THR A 468 3.52 8.68 -14.72
N ALA A 469 4.73 9.25 -14.70
CA ALA A 469 5.07 10.45 -15.46
C ALA A 469 4.94 10.18 -16.97
N GLU A 470 5.42 9.03 -17.45
CA GLU A 470 5.27 8.60 -18.84
C GLU A 470 3.80 8.46 -19.23
N ALA A 471 2.98 7.79 -18.40
CA ALA A 471 1.55 7.63 -18.67
C ALA A 471 0.81 8.97 -18.67
N LEU A 472 1.10 9.85 -17.72
CA LEU A 472 0.49 11.18 -17.66
C LEU A 472 0.90 12.02 -18.86
N TRP A 473 2.17 11.99 -19.26
CA TRP A 473 2.62 12.73 -20.44
C TRP A 473 1.99 12.18 -21.72
N PHE A 474 1.95 10.86 -21.89
CA PHE A 474 1.41 10.24 -23.11
C PHE A 474 -0.09 10.49 -23.32
N PHE A 475 -0.84 10.70 -22.25
CA PHE A 475 -2.27 11.01 -22.32
C PHE A 475 -2.59 12.48 -22.00
N ASP A 476 -1.61 13.39 -22.13
CA ASP A 476 -1.81 14.83 -21.87
C ASP A 476 -2.43 15.15 -20.49
N GLY A 477 -2.10 14.34 -19.49
CA GLY A 477 -2.62 14.40 -18.13
C GLY A 477 -3.97 13.70 -17.92
N ASP A 478 -4.65 13.26 -18.98
CA ASP A 478 -5.97 12.64 -18.92
C ASP A 478 -5.92 11.10 -18.97
N LEU A 479 -5.87 10.48 -17.80
CA LEU A 479 -5.93 9.02 -17.68
C LEU A 479 -7.30 8.40 -18.02
N THR A 480 -8.29 9.21 -18.42
CA THR A 480 -9.60 8.76 -18.91
C THR A 480 -9.70 8.71 -20.43
N HIS A 481 -8.63 9.07 -21.14
CA HIS A 481 -8.53 9.03 -22.60
C HIS A 481 -9.02 7.69 -23.17
N ALA A 482 -9.68 7.72 -24.33
CA ALA A 482 -10.29 6.53 -24.94
C ALA A 482 -9.28 5.38 -25.15
N ASP A 483 -8.06 5.73 -25.56
CA ASP A 483 -6.93 4.80 -25.74
C ASP A 483 -6.42 4.18 -24.43
N ALA A 484 -6.75 4.74 -23.26
CA ALA A 484 -6.44 4.10 -21.99
C ALA A 484 -7.34 2.88 -21.71
N HIS A 485 -8.38 2.65 -22.53
CA HIS A 485 -9.34 1.54 -22.42
C HIS A 485 -9.89 1.37 -20.99
N GLY A 486 -10.11 2.48 -20.29
CA GLY A 486 -10.56 2.50 -18.90
C GLY A 486 -9.62 1.83 -17.90
N ARG A 487 -8.36 1.52 -18.26
CA ARG A 487 -7.42 0.80 -17.37
C ARG A 487 -7.12 1.55 -16.10
N PHE A 488 -7.07 2.88 -16.15
CA PHE A 488 -6.80 3.72 -14.98
C PHE A 488 -8.03 3.97 -14.10
N ILE A 489 -9.22 3.56 -14.53
CA ILE A 489 -10.44 3.67 -13.74
C ILE A 489 -10.52 2.49 -12.75
N TYR A 490 -10.82 2.76 -11.48
CA TYR A 490 -11.13 1.77 -10.45
C TYR A 490 -12.64 1.75 -10.14
N LYS A 491 -13.09 0.77 -9.35
CA LYS A 491 -14.50 0.59 -8.93
C LYS A 491 -15.16 1.94 -8.60
N LYS A 492 -16.38 2.13 -9.10
CA LYS A 492 -17.17 3.38 -8.99
C LYS A 492 -16.60 4.56 -9.80
N HIS A 493 -16.07 4.30 -11.01
CA HIS A 493 -15.63 5.33 -11.96
C HIS A 493 -14.60 6.32 -11.42
N ARG A 494 -13.78 5.92 -10.44
CA ARG A 494 -12.72 6.78 -9.88
C ARG A 494 -11.41 6.55 -10.62
N VAL A 495 -10.79 7.61 -11.10
CA VAL A 495 -9.48 7.56 -11.76
C VAL A 495 -8.39 7.31 -10.71
N CYS A 496 -7.41 6.47 -11.05
CA CYS A 496 -6.23 6.27 -10.22
C CYS A 496 -5.36 7.53 -10.21
N THR A 497 -5.05 8.04 -9.02
CA THR A 497 -4.19 9.23 -8.84
C THR A 497 -2.83 8.90 -8.23
N ALA A 498 -2.69 7.75 -7.57
CA ALA A 498 -1.46 7.38 -6.88
C ALA A 498 -0.46 6.70 -7.82
N PRO A 499 0.83 7.12 -7.86
CA PRO A 499 1.83 6.51 -8.73
C PRO A 499 1.98 4.98 -8.60
N PRO A 500 1.97 4.39 -7.38
CA PRO A 500 2.03 2.92 -7.23
C PRO A 500 0.84 2.17 -7.83
N ALA A 501 -0.28 2.86 -8.12
CA ALA A 501 -1.44 2.30 -8.78
C ALA A 501 -1.41 2.53 -10.30
N ILE A 502 -0.91 3.68 -10.76
CA ILE A 502 -0.84 4.05 -12.19
C ILE A 502 0.26 3.26 -12.89
N GLY A 503 1.49 3.26 -12.37
CA GLY A 503 2.63 2.64 -13.07
C GLY A 503 2.45 1.16 -13.47
N PRO A 504 1.97 0.27 -12.57
CA PRO A 504 1.67 -1.11 -12.96
C PRO A 504 0.55 -1.25 -14.00
N LYS A 505 -0.42 -0.33 -14.00
CA LYS A 505 -1.50 -0.30 -15.00
C LYS A 505 -0.99 0.17 -16.35
N TRP A 506 -0.07 1.15 -16.37
CA TRP A 506 0.60 1.62 -17.57
C TRP A 506 1.36 0.49 -18.27
N ARG A 507 2.28 -0.19 -17.56
CA ARG A 507 2.99 -1.36 -18.11
C ARG A 507 2.08 -2.49 -18.56
N LYS A 508 0.93 -2.67 -17.91
CA LYS A 508 -0.07 -3.64 -18.33
C LYS A 508 -0.80 -3.19 -19.60
N LEU A 509 -1.14 -1.91 -19.71
CA LEU A 509 -1.74 -1.34 -20.91
C LEU A 509 -0.83 -1.54 -22.12
N LEU A 510 0.46 -1.18 -22.01
CA LEU A 510 1.44 -1.38 -23.08
C LEU A 510 1.61 -2.86 -23.49
N ARG A 511 1.47 -3.79 -22.54
CA ARG A 511 1.54 -5.23 -22.84
C ARG A 511 0.28 -5.75 -23.53
N ASP A 512 -0.88 -5.28 -23.10
CA ASP A 512 -2.17 -5.79 -23.55
C ASP A 512 -2.61 -5.14 -24.89
N PHE A 513 -2.08 -3.96 -25.22
CA PHE A 513 -2.44 -3.16 -26.41
C PHE A 513 -1.19 -2.73 -27.20
N PRO A 514 -0.74 -3.54 -28.18
CA PRO A 514 0.47 -3.28 -28.96
C PRO A 514 0.44 -1.96 -29.74
N ASP A 515 -0.73 -1.50 -30.16
CA ASP A 515 -0.94 -0.22 -30.86
C ASP A 515 -0.65 0.98 -29.95
N VAL A 516 -1.06 0.90 -28.68
CA VAL A 516 -0.71 1.91 -27.65
C VAL A 516 0.80 1.86 -27.39
N ALA A 517 1.39 0.67 -27.35
CA ALA A 517 2.83 0.52 -27.14
C ALA A 517 3.67 1.07 -28.29
N GLU A 518 3.26 0.85 -29.54
CA GLU A 518 3.95 1.37 -30.72
C GLU A 518 3.89 2.91 -30.76
N ARG A 519 2.69 3.49 -30.51
CA ARG A 519 2.54 4.94 -30.39
C ARG A 519 3.36 5.52 -29.24
N TRP A 520 3.39 4.84 -28.10
CA TRP A 520 4.26 5.23 -26.99
C TRP A 520 5.73 5.22 -27.40
N GLU A 521 6.23 4.18 -28.09
CA GLU A 521 7.62 4.13 -28.54
C GLU A 521 7.96 5.27 -29.52
N MET A 522 7.05 5.64 -30.43
CA MET A 522 7.22 6.82 -31.29
C MET A 522 7.24 8.12 -30.46
N ALA A 523 6.30 8.28 -29.53
CA ALA A 523 6.20 9.46 -28.69
C ALA A 523 7.39 9.57 -27.71
N ARG A 524 7.95 8.45 -27.26
CA ARG A 524 9.09 8.38 -26.34
C ARG A 524 10.34 9.04 -26.93
N MET A 525 10.47 9.10 -28.26
CA MET A 525 11.55 9.85 -28.92
C MET A 525 11.49 11.36 -28.65
N PHE A 526 10.30 11.89 -28.33
CA PHE A 526 10.06 13.29 -27.97
C PHE A 526 9.82 13.50 -26.48
N TYR A 527 9.77 12.42 -25.69
CA TYR A 527 9.60 12.51 -24.25
C TYR A 527 10.87 13.10 -23.63
N PRO A 528 10.78 14.24 -22.90
CA PRO A 528 11.94 14.82 -22.24
C PRO A 528 12.46 13.81 -21.22
N GLN A 529 13.63 13.22 -21.50
CA GLN A 529 14.30 12.39 -20.52
C GLN A 529 14.66 13.30 -19.35
N PRO A 530 14.32 12.96 -18.11
CA PRO A 530 14.81 13.71 -16.96
C PRO A 530 16.33 13.74 -17.07
N ASP A 531 16.91 14.94 -17.11
CA ASP A 531 18.34 15.12 -17.28
C ASP A 531 19.05 14.25 -16.24
N PRO A 532 19.97 13.36 -16.66
CA PRO A 532 20.67 12.48 -15.73
C PRO A 532 21.42 13.29 -14.67
N ASP A 533 21.82 14.53 -14.98
CA ASP A 533 22.53 15.43 -14.08
C ASP A 533 21.65 16.13 -13.03
N THR A 534 20.32 16.21 -13.23
CA THR A 534 19.42 16.73 -12.17
C THR A 534 19.07 15.66 -11.14
N SER A 535 19.34 14.40 -11.47
CA SER A 535 19.25 13.28 -10.54
C SER A 535 20.56 13.19 -9.77
N ASP A 536 20.77 14.11 -8.83
CA ASP A 536 21.98 14.19 -8.01
C ASP A 536 22.39 12.77 -7.56
N PRO A 537 23.46 12.18 -8.12
CA PRO A 537 23.80 10.79 -7.86
C PRO A 537 24.17 10.58 -6.37
N GLN A 538 24.46 11.68 -5.66
CA GLN A 538 24.66 11.69 -4.23
C GLN A 538 23.36 11.51 -3.43
N SER A 539 22.22 11.95 -3.95
CA SER A 539 20.89 11.79 -3.32
C SER A 539 20.47 10.32 -3.22
N ASP A 540 20.75 9.51 -4.25
CA ASP A 540 20.41 8.09 -4.25
C ASP A 540 21.47 7.21 -3.53
N ALA A 541 22.74 7.62 -3.52
CA ALA A 541 23.78 6.96 -2.73
C ALA A 541 23.60 7.18 -1.21
N ASP A 542 23.23 8.39 -0.78
CA ASP A 542 22.96 8.69 0.63
C ASP A 542 21.59 8.20 1.10
N MET A 543 20.66 7.86 0.21
CA MET A 543 19.41 7.20 0.61
C MET A 543 19.59 5.70 0.91
N VAL A 544 20.75 5.10 0.61
CA VAL A 544 21.09 3.69 0.85
C VAL A 544 22.05 3.50 2.04
N LEU A 545 22.54 4.58 2.65
CA LEU A 545 23.52 4.55 3.76
C LEU A 545 23.08 5.24 5.06
N VAL A 546 21.77 5.28 5.36
CA VAL A 546 21.26 5.69 6.70
C VAL A 546 20.53 4.57 7.41
#